data_AF-A0A5J5AH03-F1
#
_entry.id   AF-A0A5J5AH03-F1
#
_cell.length_a   1.000
_cell.length_b   1.000
_cell.length_c   1.000
_cell.angle_alpha   90.00
_cell.angle_beta   90.00
_cell.angle_gamma   90.00
#
_symmetry.space_group_name_H-M   'P 1'
#
loop_
_entity.id
_entity.type
_entity.pdbx_description
1 polymer ?
#
loop_
_entity_poly.entity_id
_entity_poly.type
_entity_poly.pdbx_seq_one_letter_code
_entity_poly.pdbx_strand_id
1 'polypeptide(L)'
;MPLPTKRSAPQAKVEWSGPILKLYTPSDSIELAISMPLNSSAKKIAFPWNLEVLTAMKNQRPIFLFSLLSAALLLHLQPISTVGYSDSDSDSNNNNNTNTEPSANATSFIRTSCGATLYPELCYTSLSGYANGVQQDPAQLARVAIAVSLSKAQHMANYVSNLTRQADYGDEPRAAAALHDCFTVFGDAVDQIRGSLKQMRRLNPGESFKFQMSNVQTWMSAALTNEDTCKDGFEDVSDEPIKTDVCDRVVKVTEVTSNALALVNSYVSKVTTP
;
A
#
# COMPACT_ATOMS: atom_id res chain seq x y z
N MET A 1 -30.38 -6.13 38.93
CA MET A 1 -29.48 -6.52 37.83
C MET A 1 -29.07 -5.26 37.08
N PRO A 2 -27.80 -4.84 37.11
CA PRO A 2 -27.33 -3.73 36.27
C PRO A 2 -27.13 -4.22 34.83
N LEU A 3 -27.56 -3.42 33.86
CA LEU A 3 -27.31 -3.61 32.43
C LEU A 3 -25.80 -3.66 32.12
N PRO A 4 -25.36 -4.45 31.13
CA PRO A 4 -23.96 -4.48 30.75
C PRO A 4 -23.57 -3.15 30.09
N THR A 5 -22.60 -2.47 30.69
CA THR A 5 -21.90 -1.33 30.08
C THR A 5 -21.28 -1.76 28.76
N LYS A 6 -21.74 -1.18 27.64
CA LYS A 6 -21.10 -1.32 26.31
C LYS A 6 -19.65 -0.85 26.44
N ARG A 7 -18.72 -1.79 26.40
CA ARG A 7 -17.29 -1.49 26.30
C ARG A 7 -17.04 -1.08 24.83
N SER A 8 -16.72 0.19 24.60
CA SER A 8 -16.39 0.73 23.27
C SER A 8 -15.19 -0.02 22.69
N ALA A 9 -15.29 -0.45 21.43
CA ALA A 9 -14.17 -1.04 20.71
C ALA A 9 -13.03 0.00 20.58
N PRO A 10 -11.75 -0.40 20.67
CA PRO A 10 -10.65 0.53 20.40
C PRO A 10 -10.79 1.02 18.96
N GLN A 11 -10.61 2.32 18.73
CA GLN A 11 -10.64 2.92 17.39
C GLN A 11 -9.24 2.86 16.76
N ALA A 12 -9.17 2.73 15.44
CA ALA A 12 -7.90 2.82 14.74
C ALA A 12 -7.40 4.27 14.78
N LYS A 13 -6.15 4.49 15.17
CA LYS A 13 -5.53 5.82 15.19
C LYS A 13 -4.60 5.95 13.99
N VAL A 14 -4.79 6.99 13.19
CA VAL A 14 -3.85 7.39 12.13
C VAL A 14 -3.11 8.61 12.62
N GLU A 15 -1.79 8.50 12.70
CA GLU A 15 -0.94 9.63 13.08
C GLU A 15 0.11 9.89 12.00
N TRP A 16 0.24 11.16 11.63
CA TRP A 16 1.24 11.65 10.71
C TRP A 16 2.35 12.30 11.54
N SER A 17 3.52 11.66 11.62
CA SER A 17 4.72 12.22 12.26
C SER A 17 5.83 12.36 11.23
N GLY A 18 5.85 13.49 10.51
CA GLY A 18 6.79 13.72 9.41
C GLY A 18 6.61 12.72 8.26
N PRO A 19 7.65 11.97 7.83
CA PRO A 19 7.54 10.98 6.76
C PRO A 19 6.81 9.70 7.19
N ILE A 20 6.60 9.50 8.49
CA ILE A 20 6.06 8.27 9.06
C ILE A 20 4.54 8.37 9.14
N LEU A 21 3.89 7.38 8.51
CA LEU A 21 2.49 7.09 8.76
C LEU A 21 2.44 6.00 9.84
N LYS A 22 1.84 6.32 10.98
CA LYS A 22 1.54 5.33 12.01
C LYS A 22 0.09 4.91 11.89
N LEU A 23 -0.11 3.62 11.60
CA LEU A 23 -1.43 3.00 11.62
C LEU A 23 -1.52 2.14 12.89
N TYR A 24 -2.40 2.52 13.81
CA TYR A 24 -2.71 1.74 15.00
C TYR A 24 -4.01 1.00 14.76
N THR A 25 -3.99 -0.33 14.75
CA THR A 25 -5.21 -1.14 14.60
C THR A 25 -5.67 -1.70 15.95
N PRO A 26 -6.98 -1.88 16.18
CA PRO A 26 -7.52 -2.37 17.45
C PRO A 26 -7.26 -3.85 17.77
N SER A 27 -6.99 -4.70 16.77
CA SER A 27 -6.98 -6.16 16.95
C SER A 27 -5.59 -6.78 17.08
N ASP A 28 -4.53 -6.02 16.87
CA ASP A 28 -3.16 -6.48 17.05
C ASP A 28 -2.34 -5.32 17.60
N SER A 29 -1.52 -5.57 18.62
CA SER A 29 -0.55 -4.61 19.20
C SER A 29 0.56 -4.19 18.22
N ILE A 30 0.32 -4.28 16.92
CA ILE A 30 1.24 -3.95 15.84
C ILE A 30 1.09 -2.45 15.55
N GLU A 31 2.03 -1.67 16.07
CA GLU A 31 2.31 -0.33 15.58
C GLU A 31 2.95 -0.48 14.19
N LEU A 32 2.15 -0.33 13.13
CA LEU A 32 2.69 -0.25 11.77
C LEU A 32 3.27 1.15 11.58
N ALA A 33 4.54 1.30 11.93
CA ALA A 33 5.34 2.44 11.53
C ALA A 33 5.80 2.25 10.08
N ILE A 34 5.07 2.84 9.13
CA ILE A 34 5.53 2.88 7.74
C ILE A 34 6.61 3.96 7.66
N SER A 35 7.86 3.55 7.90
CA SER A 35 9.04 4.40 7.68
C SER A 35 9.22 4.60 6.18
N MET A 36 9.02 5.83 5.72
CA MET A 36 9.37 6.20 4.35
C MET A 36 10.83 6.64 4.29
N PRO A 37 11.67 6.06 3.42
CA PRO A 37 13.00 6.59 3.21
C PRO A 37 12.91 8.01 2.65
N LEU A 38 13.46 8.97 3.39
CA LEU A 38 13.82 10.31 2.90
C LEU A 38 14.96 10.15 1.89
N ASN A 39 14.66 9.72 0.66
CA ASN A 39 15.69 9.72 -0.38
C ASN A 39 15.66 11.02 -1.19
N SER A 40 16.77 11.74 -1.04
CA SER A 40 17.25 12.93 -1.77
C SER A 40 17.58 12.66 -3.25
N SER A 41 17.44 11.44 -3.76
CA SER A 41 17.69 11.12 -5.17
C SER A 41 16.40 10.77 -5.90
N ALA A 42 15.68 11.79 -6.35
CA ALA A 42 14.78 11.63 -7.49
C ALA A 42 15.64 11.49 -8.75
N LYS A 43 16.15 10.27 -9.03
CA LYS A 43 16.61 9.98 -10.38
C LYS A 43 15.38 10.00 -11.27
N LYS A 44 15.30 11.05 -12.10
CA LYS A 44 14.35 11.19 -13.20
C LYS A 44 14.46 9.94 -14.06
N ILE A 45 13.47 9.06 -13.98
CA ILE A 45 13.22 8.10 -15.05
C ILE A 45 11.91 8.56 -15.68
N ALA A 46 12.03 9.41 -16.70
CA ALA A 46 10.97 9.63 -17.64
C ALA A 46 10.96 8.41 -18.56
N PHE A 47 10.01 7.50 -18.38
CA PHE A 47 9.74 6.48 -19.38
C PHE A 47 8.81 7.08 -20.44
N PRO A 48 9.21 7.13 -21.72
CA PRO A 48 8.29 7.47 -22.79
C PRO A 48 7.47 6.22 -23.11
N TRP A 49 6.15 6.27 -22.94
CA TRP A 49 5.28 5.20 -23.43
C TRP A 49 4.30 5.78 -24.45
N ASN A 50 4.51 5.38 -25.70
CA ASN A 50 3.58 5.57 -26.81
C ASN A 50 2.39 4.61 -26.66
N LEU A 51 1.27 4.98 -27.29
CA LEU A 51 -0.04 4.33 -27.27
C LEU A 51 -0.07 2.85 -27.71
N GLU A 52 1.02 2.33 -28.27
CA GLU A 52 1.10 0.98 -28.83
C GLU A 52 1.19 -0.13 -27.75
N VAL A 53 1.71 0.18 -26.55
CA VAL A 53 1.91 -0.83 -25.48
C VAL A 53 0.61 -1.23 -24.78
N LEU A 54 -0.39 -0.35 -24.75
CA LEU A 54 -1.72 -0.68 -24.21
C LEU A 54 -2.46 -1.73 -25.06
N THR A 55 -2.16 -1.80 -26.35
CA THR A 55 -2.71 -2.82 -27.27
C THR A 55 -2.00 -4.17 -27.17
N ALA A 56 -0.76 -4.22 -26.69
CA ALA A 56 0.03 -5.45 -26.58
C ALA A 56 -0.37 -6.33 -25.38
N MET A 57 -1.00 -5.77 -24.33
CA MET A 57 -1.38 -6.53 -23.13
C MET A 57 -2.64 -7.39 -23.28
N LYS A 58 -3.27 -7.43 -24.46
CA LYS A 58 -4.52 -8.17 -24.66
C LYS A 58 -4.36 -9.60 -25.19
N ASN A 59 -3.18 -10.01 -25.67
CA ASN A 59 -3.02 -11.38 -26.20
C ASN A 59 -1.56 -11.80 -26.42
N GLN A 60 -0.87 -12.34 -25.40
CA GLN A 60 0.15 -13.39 -25.58
C GLN A 60 0.67 -13.94 -24.23
N ARG A 61 0.76 -15.28 -24.15
CA ARG A 61 1.31 -16.08 -23.04
C ARG A 61 2.83 -15.82 -22.85
N PRO A 62 3.38 -15.78 -21.63
CA PRO A 62 4.78 -15.43 -21.43
C PRO A 62 5.68 -16.68 -21.41
N ILE A 63 6.69 -16.69 -22.28
CA ILE A 63 7.90 -17.50 -22.10
C ILE A 63 8.94 -16.57 -21.48
N PHE A 64 9.55 -17.08 -20.41
CA PHE A 64 10.68 -16.56 -19.66
C PHE A 64 11.69 -15.75 -20.47
N LEU A 65 12.28 -14.75 -19.80
CA LEU A 65 13.69 -14.36 -19.78
C LEU A 65 13.78 -12.83 -19.72
N PHE A 66 14.21 -12.28 -18.57
CA PHE A 66 15.28 -11.28 -18.52
C PHE A 66 15.84 -11.20 -17.10
N SER A 67 16.76 -12.11 -16.83
CA SER A 67 17.68 -12.06 -15.70
C SER A 67 18.87 -11.15 -16.02
N LEU A 68 19.32 -10.43 -14.98
CA LEU A 68 20.66 -9.86 -14.74
C LEU A 68 21.09 -8.59 -15.49
N LEU A 69 21.34 -7.52 -14.72
CA LEU A 69 22.64 -6.79 -14.54
C LEU A 69 22.33 -5.50 -13.74
N SER A 70 22.88 -5.24 -12.56
CA SER A 70 24.31 -4.99 -12.37
C SER A 70 24.65 -4.78 -10.87
N ALA A 71 25.88 -5.13 -10.52
CA ALA A 71 26.43 -5.23 -9.18
C ALA A 71 26.92 -3.89 -8.57
N ALA A 72 26.84 -3.86 -7.23
CA ALA A 72 27.75 -3.27 -6.23
C ALA A 72 28.46 -1.92 -6.48
N LEU A 73 28.29 -0.99 -5.53
CA LEU A 73 29.37 -0.10 -5.10
C LEU A 73 29.31 0.17 -3.58
N LEU A 74 30.47 -0.01 -2.95
CA LEU A 74 30.72 -0.06 -1.50
C LEU A 74 30.87 1.33 -0.86
N LEU A 75 30.69 1.30 0.47
CA LEU A 75 30.75 2.37 1.47
C LEU A 75 32.10 3.08 1.57
N HIS A 76 32.06 4.41 1.77
CA HIS A 76 33.07 5.15 2.53
C HIS A 76 32.40 6.10 3.53
N LEU A 77 32.67 5.87 4.83
CA LEU A 77 32.33 6.75 5.95
C LEU A 77 33.41 7.83 6.08
N GLN A 78 33.01 9.08 6.33
CA GLN A 78 33.85 10.14 6.89
C GLN A 78 33.10 10.91 7.99
N PRO A 79 33.82 11.51 8.96
CA PRO A 79 33.29 11.92 10.25
C PRO A 79 32.51 13.24 10.21
N ILE A 80 31.52 13.38 11.09
CA ILE A 80 30.75 14.61 11.29
C ILE A 80 31.48 15.49 12.31
N SER A 81 31.87 16.69 11.87
CA SER A 81 32.25 17.80 12.77
C SER A 81 30.99 18.39 13.39
N THR A 82 30.95 18.45 14.72
CA THR A 82 29.91 19.09 15.52
C THR A 82 29.98 20.62 15.38
N VAL A 83 28.86 21.26 15.04
CA VAL A 83 28.63 22.69 15.33
C VAL A 83 27.25 22.83 15.94
N GLY A 84 27.21 23.42 17.12
CA GLY A 84 25.98 23.71 17.86
C GLY A 84 25.21 24.85 17.20
N TYR A 85 23.89 24.68 17.17
CA TYR A 85 22.94 25.76 16.95
C TYR A 85 21.95 25.71 18.11
N SER A 86 21.96 26.77 18.92
CA SER A 86 20.90 27.04 19.88
C SER A 86 19.81 27.81 19.15
N ASP A 87 18.57 27.36 19.27
CA ASP A 87 17.45 28.30 19.35
C ASP A 87 16.40 27.74 20.30
N SER A 88 15.93 28.63 21.16
CA SER A 88 14.80 28.41 22.05
C SER A 88 13.56 28.91 21.33
N ASP A 89 12.51 28.09 21.28
CA ASP A 89 11.17 28.66 21.19
C ASP A 89 10.18 27.83 22.03
N SER A 90 9.37 28.60 22.75
CA SER A 90 8.37 28.13 23.70
C SER A 90 7.10 27.77 22.95
N ASP A 91 6.59 26.55 23.12
CA ASP A 91 5.21 26.24 22.74
C ASP A 91 4.37 25.82 23.94
N SER A 92 3.30 26.58 24.13
CA SER A 92 2.27 26.38 25.13
C SER A 92 1.54 25.06 24.89
N ASN A 93 1.58 24.21 25.90
CA ASN A 93 0.95 22.89 25.91
C ASN A 93 -0.57 23.04 26.08
N ASN A 94 -1.34 22.93 25.00
CA ASN A 94 -2.80 22.86 25.07
C ASN A 94 -3.25 21.42 24.74
N ASN A 95 -3.21 20.57 25.77
CA ASN A 95 -3.67 19.18 25.71
C ASN A 95 -5.20 19.10 25.70
N ASN A 96 -5.81 19.22 24.53
CA ASN A 96 -7.18 18.77 24.32
C ASN A 96 -7.18 17.36 23.74
N ASN A 97 -6.97 16.38 24.63
CA ASN A 97 -7.19 14.97 24.34
C ASN A 97 -8.69 14.72 24.18
N THR A 98 -9.19 14.94 22.97
CA THR A 98 -10.55 14.59 22.59
C THR A 98 -10.54 13.19 21.98
N ASN A 99 -10.94 12.20 22.77
CA ASN A 99 -11.40 10.90 22.25
C ASN A 99 -12.66 11.17 21.42
N THR A 100 -12.45 11.58 20.17
CA THR A 100 -13.50 11.99 19.25
C THR A 100 -14.02 10.74 18.55
N GLU A 101 -15.21 10.29 18.94
CA GLU A 101 -16.02 9.31 18.19
C GLU A 101 -15.96 9.64 16.69
N PRO A 102 -15.79 8.63 15.80
CA PRO A 102 -15.83 8.84 14.36
C PRO A 102 -17.04 9.67 13.97
N SER A 103 -16.81 10.82 13.32
CA SER A 103 -17.92 11.63 12.80
C SER A 103 -18.84 10.75 11.95
N ALA A 104 -20.12 10.65 12.32
CA ALA A 104 -21.12 9.85 11.59
C ALA A 104 -21.17 10.23 10.10
N ASN A 105 -20.84 11.48 9.79
CA ASN A 105 -20.77 12.01 8.43
C ASN A 105 -19.53 11.49 7.66
N ALA A 106 -18.41 11.23 8.35
CA ALA A 106 -17.19 10.71 7.74
C ALA A 106 -17.30 9.20 7.44
N THR A 107 -17.88 8.43 8.36
CA THR A 107 -18.15 7.00 8.10
C THR A 107 -19.18 6.81 6.99
N SER A 108 -20.21 7.65 6.92
CA SER A 108 -21.16 7.67 5.80
C SER A 108 -20.47 8.02 4.47
N PHE A 109 -19.56 8.98 4.46
CA PHE A 109 -18.78 9.35 3.27
C PHE A 109 -17.93 8.18 2.75
N ILE A 110 -17.26 7.45 3.65
CA ILE A 110 -16.50 6.24 3.29
C ILE A 110 -17.43 5.20 2.69
N ARG A 111 -18.58 4.92 3.32
CA ARG A 111 -19.55 3.94 2.82
C ARG A 111 -20.03 4.28 1.40
N THR A 112 -20.43 5.52 1.17
CA THR A 112 -20.87 5.97 -0.16
C THR A 112 -19.75 5.84 -1.19
N SER A 113 -18.52 6.22 -0.83
CA SER A 113 -17.37 6.14 -1.74
C SER A 113 -16.98 4.69 -2.07
N CYS A 114 -17.08 3.78 -1.09
CA CYS A 114 -16.85 2.35 -1.29
C CYS A 114 -17.93 1.71 -2.19
N GLY A 115 -19.11 2.30 -2.35
CA GLY A 115 -20.14 1.81 -3.27
C GLY A 115 -19.71 1.82 -4.74
N ALA A 116 -18.65 2.55 -5.10
CA ALA A 116 -18.09 2.58 -6.44
C ALA A 116 -16.97 1.53 -6.67
N THR A 117 -16.65 0.69 -5.68
CA THR A 117 -15.56 -0.29 -5.77
C THR A 117 -16.08 -1.70 -6.07
N LEU A 118 -15.20 -2.59 -6.52
CA LEU A 118 -15.56 -3.98 -6.81
C LEU A 118 -15.89 -4.80 -5.56
N TYR A 119 -15.28 -4.45 -4.41
CA TYR A 119 -15.52 -5.10 -3.12
C TYR A 119 -15.98 -4.09 -2.06
N PRO A 120 -17.24 -3.60 -2.11
CA PRO A 120 -17.71 -2.47 -1.30
C PRO A 120 -17.65 -2.71 0.21
N GLU A 121 -18.06 -3.90 0.65
CA GLU A 121 -18.05 -4.24 2.08
C GLU A 121 -16.62 -4.32 2.60
N LEU A 122 -15.72 -5.00 1.88
CA LEU A 122 -14.30 -5.06 2.23
C LEU A 122 -13.67 -3.66 2.27
N CYS A 123 -14.01 -2.80 1.30
CA CYS A 123 -13.58 -1.40 1.28
C CYS A 123 -14.02 -0.68 2.55
N TYR A 124 -15.31 -0.77 2.89
CA TYR A 124 -15.87 -0.08 4.06
C TYR A 124 -15.28 -0.60 5.37
N THR A 125 -15.20 -1.92 5.56
CA THR A 125 -14.65 -2.51 6.79
C THR A 125 -13.17 -2.19 6.95
N SER A 126 -12.42 -2.12 5.84
CA SER A 126 -10.99 -1.80 5.88
C SER A 126 -10.70 -0.32 6.13
N LEU A 127 -11.67 0.58 5.87
CA LEU A 127 -11.44 2.03 5.90
C LEU A 127 -12.21 2.78 6.99
N SER A 128 -13.32 2.24 7.47
CA SER A 128 -14.21 2.92 8.43
C SER A 128 -13.53 3.32 9.74
N GLY A 129 -12.56 2.54 10.22
CA GLY A 129 -11.74 2.88 11.39
C GLY A 129 -10.88 4.14 11.20
N TYR A 130 -10.68 4.60 9.96
CA TYR A 130 -9.89 5.78 9.62
C TYR A 130 -10.74 7.02 9.32
N ALA A 131 -12.05 6.98 9.62
CA ALA A 131 -13.00 8.05 9.31
C ALA A 131 -12.56 9.44 9.81
N ASN A 132 -11.95 9.54 10.99
CA ASN A 132 -11.45 10.82 11.50
C ASN A 132 -10.30 11.40 10.67
N GLY A 133 -9.44 10.55 10.10
CA GLY A 133 -8.34 10.97 9.23
C GLY A 133 -8.78 11.24 7.78
N VAL A 134 -9.82 10.54 7.31
CA VAL A 134 -10.43 10.74 5.99
C VAL A 134 -11.31 11.99 5.96
N GLN A 135 -12.02 12.26 7.05
CA GLN A 135 -13.08 13.26 7.14
C GLN A 135 -14.09 13.07 5.99
N GLN A 136 -14.12 13.97 5.01
CA GLN A 136 -14.93 13.84 3.80
C GLN A 136 -14.12 14.19 2.54
N ASP A 137 -12.80 13.97 2.60
CA ASP A 137 -11.87 14.33 1.53
C ASP A 137 -11.58 13.10 0.63
N PRO A 138 -11.96 13.12 -0.66
CA PRO A 138 -11.64 12.05 -1.60
C PRO A 138 -10.14 11.79 -1.77
N ALA A 139 -9.29 12.82 -1.66
CA ALA A 139 -7.85 12.67 -1.74
C ALA A 139 -7.30 11.93 -0.51
N GLN A 140 -7.79 12.26 0.69
CA GLN A 140 -7.42 11.55 1.91
C GLN A 140 -7.94 10.12 1.90
N LEU A 141 -9.16 9.90 1.42
CA LEU A 141 -9.72 8.55 1.28
C LEU A 141 -8.85 7.67 0.37
N ALA A 142 -8.49 8.16 -0.82
CA ALA A 142 -7.61 7.46 -1.75
C ALA A 142 -6.22 7.20 -1.12
N ARG A 143 -5.65 8.19 -0.43
CA ARG A 143 -4.36 8.07 0.25
C ARG A 143 -4.38 7.03 1.38
N VAL A 144 -5.43 7.01 2.20
CA VAL A 144 -5.61 6.01 3.27
C VAL A 144 -5.80 4.62 2.66
N ALA A 145 -6.58 4.49 1.59
CA ALA A 145 -6.76 3.21 0.91
C ALA A 145 -5.44 2.64 0.38
N ILE A 146 -4.62 3.46 -0.30
CA ILE A 146 -3.27 3.05 -0.74
C ILE A 146 -2.39 2.64 0.46
N ALA A 147 -2.47 3.35 1.58
CA ALA A 147 -1.70 3.00 2.77
C ALA A 147 -2.12 1.66 3.40
N VAL A 148 -3.42 1.35 3.39
CA VAL A 148 -3.94 0.05 3.83
C VAL A 148 -3.47 -1.06 2.89
N SER A 149 -3.55 -0.86 1.57
CA SER A 149 -3.00 -1.80 0.57
C SER A 149 -1.51 -2.03 0.79
N LEU A 150 -0.73 -0.98 1.05
CA LEU A 150 0.71 -1.09 1.33
C LEU A 150 0.98 -1.99 2.53
N SER A 151 0.23 -1.81 3.63
CA SER A 151 0.37 -2.65 4.81
C SER A 151 0.04 -4.13 4.50
N LYS A 152 -1.01 -4.40 3.72
CA LYS A 152 -1.40 -5.76 3.35
C LYS A 152 -0.35 -6.42 2.45
N ALA A 153 0.14 -5.71 1.44
CA ALA A 153 1.21 -6.18 0.56
C ALA A 153 2.51 -6.45 1.33
N GLN A 154 2.90 -5.58 2.27
CA GLN A 154 4.08 -5.78 3.12
C GLN A 154 3.94 -7.02 4.01
N HIS A 155 2.78 -7.22 4.62
CA HIS A 155 2.52 -8.44 5.40
C HIS A 155 2.60 -9.69 4.54
N MET A 156 2.09 -9.63 3.32
CA MET A 156 2.15 -10.76 2.39
C MET A 156 3.58 -11.05 1.93
N ALA A 157 4.36 -10.01 1.60
CA ALA A 157 5.79 -10.16 1.28
C ALA A 157 6.56 -10.83 2.42
N ASN A 158 6.32 -10.41 3.66
CA ASN A 158 6.94 -11.02 4.85
C ASN A 158 6.48 -12.46 5.06
N TYR A 159 5.19 -12.73 4.82
CA TYR A 159 4.62 -14.07 4.94
C TYR A 159 5.31 -15.04 3.96
N VAL A 160 5.36 -14.68 2.68
CA VAL A 160 5.98 -15.52 1.65
C VAL A 160 7.49 -15.64 1.88
N SER A 161 8.17 -14.58 2.34
CA SER A 161 9.58 -14.64 2.72
C SER A 161 9.86 -15.65 3.85
N ASN A 162 8.92 -15.82 4.79
CA ASN A 162 9.07 -16.84 5.83
C ASN A 162 8.82 -18.26 5.31
N LEU A 163 7.98 -18.41 4.29
CA LEU A 163 7.74 -19.69 3.62
C LEU A 163 8.93 -20.11 2.75
N THR A 164 9.54 -19.19 1.99
CA THR A 164 10.72 -19.50 1.17
C THR A 164 11.85 -20.11 2.00
N ARG A 165 12.11 -19.54 3.18
CA ARG A 165 13.12 -20.06 4.13
C ARG A 165 12.87 -21.50 4.61
N GLN A 166 11.62 -21.94 4.62
CA GLN A 166 11.25 -23.31 4.99
C GLN A 166 11.30 -24.23 3.76
N ALA A 167 10.80 -23.73 2.63
CA ALA A 167 10.75 -24.45 1.37
C ALA A 167 12.14 -24.78 0.80
N ASP A 168 13.15 -23.95 1.09
CA ASP A 168 14.55 -24.19 0.69
C ASP A 168 15.14 -25.50 1.26
N TYR A 169 14.52 -26.08 2.31
CA TYR A 169 14.91 -27.35 2.91
C TYR A 169 13.88 -28.47 2.68
N GLY A 170 12.83 -28.21 1.89
CA GLY A 170 11.75 -29.16 1.62
C GLY A 170 11.98 -30.01 0.37
N ASP A 171 11.10 -31.00 0.18
CA ASP A 171 11.17 -31.95 -0.95
C ASP A 171 10.33 -31.51 -2.18
N GLU A 172 9.79 -30.29 -2.16
CA GLU A 172 8.89 -29.73 -3.19
C GLU A 172 9.55 -28.56 -3.95
N PRO A 173 10.48 -28.83 -4.90
CA PRO A 173 11.24 -27.78 -5.57
C PRO A 173 10.37 -26.82 -6.38
N ARG A 174 9.21 -27.28 -6.87
CA ARG A 174 8.29 -26.43 -7.65
C ARG A 174 7.51 -25.45 -6.75
N ALA A 175 7.08 -25.89 -5.58
CA ALA A 175 6.48 -25.01 -4.58
C ALA A 175 7.52 -23.99 -4.07
N ALA A 176 8.76 -24.42 -3.84
CA ALA A 176 9.85 -23.52 -3.46
C ALA A 176 10.11 -22.43 -4.52
N ALA A 177 10.18 -22.80 -5.80
CA ALA A 177 10.33 -21.84 -6.90
C ALA A 177 9.15 -20.84 -6.95
N ALA A 178 7.91 -21.32 -6.88
CA ALA A 178 6.72 -20.46 -6.87
C ALA A 178 6.70 -19.47 -5.69
N LEU A 179 7.18 -19.90 -4.51
CA LEU A 179 7.31 -19.02 -3.34
C LEU A 179 8.37 -17.93 -3.55
N HIS A 180 9.51 -18.25 -4.16
CA HIS A 180 10.55 -17.25 -4.46
C HIS A 180 10.08 -16.23 -5.52
N ASP A 181 9.41 -16.70 -6.56
CA ASP A 181 8.80 -15.84 -7.58
C ASP A 181 7.73 -14.94 -6.94
N CYS A 182 6.85 -15.52 -6.11
CA CYS A 182 5.84 -14.77 -5.37
C CYS A 182 6.45 -13.70 -4.45
N PHE A 183 7.51 -14.04 -3.70
CA PHE A 183 8.22 -13.08 -2.85
C PHE A 183 8.77 -11.90 -3.67
N THR A 184 9.35 -12.19 -4.83
CA THR A 184 9.92 -11.18 -5.74
C THR A 184 8.84 -10.22 -6.22
N VAL A 185 7.74 -10.73 -6.79
CA VAL A 185 6.67 -9.88 -7.33
C VAL A 185 5.92 -9.11 -6.24
N PHE A 186 5.80 -9.65 -5.02
CA PHE A 186 5.28 -8.89 -3.88
C PHE A 186 6.22 -7.77 -3.42
N GLY A 187 7.54 -7.96 -3.55
CA GLY A 187 8.52 -6.88 -3.36
C GLY A 187 8.26 -5.71 -4.32
N ASP A 188 8.06 -6.01 -5.60
CA ASP A 188 7.75 -5.01 -6.62
C ASP A 188 6.39 -4.33 -6.38
N ALA A 189 5.35 -5.11 -6.02
CA ALA A 189 4.04 -4.56 -5.66
C ALA A 189 4.13 -3.59 -4.49
N VAL A 190 4.89 -3.93 -3.44
CA VAL A 190 5.14 -3.06 -2.29
C VAL A 190 5.81 -1.74 -2.71
N ASP A 191 6.79 -1.78 -3.60
CA ASP A 191 7.47 -0.58 -4.09
C ASP A 191 6.57 0.31 -4.95
N GLN A 192 5.73 -0.29 -5.80
CA GLN A 192 4.76 0.43 -6.62
C GLN A 192 3.67 1.09 -5.76
N ILE A 193 3.12 0.39 -4.76
CA ILE A 193 2.13 0.95 -3.84
C ILE A 193 2.79 2.07 -2.99
N ARG A 194 4.03 1.87 -2.54
CA ARG A 194 4.79 2.91 -1.82
C ARG A 194 5.05 4.15 -2.67
N GLY A 195 5.40 3.97 -3.94
CA GLY A 195 5.55 5.03 -4.93
C GLY A 195 4.25 5.83 -5.11
N SER A 196 3.14 5.12 -5.26
CA SER A 196 1.79 5.68 -5.34
C SER A 196 1.48 6.54 -4.12
N LEU A 197 1.73 6.01 -2.92
CA LEU A 197 1.50 6.73 -1.67
C LEU A 197 2.36 8.00 -1.60
N LYS A 198 3.64 7.93 -1.99
CA LYS A 198 4.57 9.07 -2.01
C LYS A 198 4.11 10.15 -2.99
N GLN A 199 3.62 9.77 -4.16
CA GLN A 199 3.09 10.69 -5.16
C GLN A 199 1.82 11.40 -4.67
N MET A 200 0.91 10.69 -4.00
CA MET A 200 -0.27 11.27 -3.36
C MET A 200 0.07 12.31 -2.27
N ARG A 201 1.25 12.24 -1.64
CA ARG A 201 1.69 13.26 -0.66
C ARG A 201 2.27 14.52 -1.30
N ARG A 202 2.59 14.47 -2.59
CA ARG A 202 3.30 15.52 -3.33
C ARG A 202 2.46 16.04 -4.50
N LEU A 203 1.13 15.94 -4.37
CA LEU A 203 0.22 16.40 -5.40
C LEU A 203 0.33 17.91 -5.54
N ASN A 204 0.59 18.35 -6.76
CA ASN A 204 0.65 19.75 -7.14
C ASN A 204 -0.59 20.06 -7.99
N PRO A 205 -1.32 21.14 -7.69
CA PRO A 205 -2.42 21.60 -8.53
C PRO A 205 -1.99 21.93 -9.97
N GLY A 206 -2.97 22.00 -10.88
CA GLY A 206 -2.75 22.40 -12.28
C GLY A 206 -2.36 21.24 -13.20
N GLU A 207 -1.65 21.53 -14.29
CA GLU A 207 -1.31 20.54 -15.34
C GLU A 207 -0.53 19.34 -14.81
N SER A 208 0.27 19.55 -13.77
CA SER A 208 1.04 18.48 -13.14
C SER A 208 0.18 17.46 -12.39
N PHE A 209 -1.03 17.83 -11.94
CA PHE A 209 -1.93 16.93 -11.21
C PHE A 209 -2.28 15.70 -12.04
N LYS A 210 -2.65 15.91 -13.32
CA LYS A 210 -3.05 14.82 -14.22
C LYS A 210 -1.93 13.81 -14.43
N PHE A 211 -0.70 14.31 -14.67
CA PHE A 211 0.47 13.46 -14.85
C PHE A 211 0.87 12.71 -13.57
N GLN A 212 0.82 13.40 -12.43
CA GLN A 212 1.09 12.79 -11.13
C GLN A 212 0.08 11.69 -10.81
N MET A 213 -1.19 11.90 -11.13
CA MET A 213 -2.23 10.92 -10.89
C MET A 213 -2.17 9.74 -11.86
N SER A 214 -1.78 9.95 -13.11
CA SER A 214 -1.52 8.83 -14.03
C SER A 214 -0.38 7.93 -13.53
N ASN A 215 0.63 8.48 -12.84
CA ASN A 215 1.66 7.65 -12.20
C ASN A 215 1.07 6.80 -11.06
N VAL A 216 0.24 7.38 -10.20
CA VAL A 216 -0.46 6.65 -9.11
C VAL A 216 -1.30 5.52 -9.69
N GLN A 217 -2.11 5.80 -10.71
CA GLN A 217 -2.96 4.79 -11.36
C GLN A 217 -2.12 3.68 -11.99
N THR A 218 -1.03 4.04 -12.69
CA THR A 218 -0.14 3.07 -13.34
C THR A 218 0.53 2.15 -12.32
N TRP A 219 1.11 2.70 -11.26
CA TRP A 219 1.79 1.90 -10.24
C TRP A 219 0.81 1.03 -9.44
N MET A 220 -0.38 1.53 -9.12
CA MET A 220 -1.41 0.71 -8.46
C MET A 220 -1.91 -0.43 -9.36
N SER A 221 -2.06 -0.20 -10.68
CA SER A 221 -2.39 -1.26 -11.63
C SER A 221 -1.26 -2.28 -11.77
N ALA A 222 -0.01 -1.84 -11.80
CA ALA A 222 1.15 -2.73 -11.84
C ALA A 222 1.23 -3.60 -10.57
N ALA A 223 0.85 -3.05 -9.40
CA ALA A 223 0.83 -3.81 -8.15
C ALA A 223 -0.20 -4.95 -8.21
N LEU A 224 -1.39 -4.69 -8.76
CA LEU A 224 -2.40 -5.73 -9.00
C LEU A 224 -1.88 -6.83 -9.94
N THR A 225 -1.22 -6.45 -11.03
CA THR A 225 -0.61 -7.43 -11.95
C THR A 225 0.44 -8.30 -11.25
N ASN A 226 1.26 -7.71 -10.39
CA ASN A 226 2.25 -8.45 -9.61
C ASN A 226 1.61 -9.38 -8.57
N GLU A 227 0.56 -8.93 -7.89
CA GLU A 227 -0.22 -9.76 -6.96
C GLU A 227 -0.84 -10.97 -7.71
N ASP A 228 -1.46 -10.74 -8.88
CA ASP A 228 -1.99 -11.82 -9.72
C ASP A 228 -0.88 -12.75 -10.25
N THR A 229 0.27 -12.21 -10.64
CA THR A 229 1.43 -13.00 -11.11
C THR A 229 1.94 -13.95 -10.03
N CYS A 230 1.90 -13.56 -8.74
CA CYS A 230 2.24 -14.50 -7.66
C CYS A 230 1.30 -15.71 -7.72
N LYS A 231 -0.01 -15.50 -7.86
CA LYS A 231 -0.99 -16.59 -7.92
C LYS A 231 -0.77 -17.48 -9.14
N ASP A 232 -0.52 -16.88 -10.30
CA ASP A 232 -0.25 -17.60 -11.56
C ASP A 232 1.02 -18.48 -11.43
N GLY A 233 2.01 -18.04 -10.65
CA GLY A 233 3.21 -18.83 -10.34
C GLY A 233 2.95 -20.18 -9.65
N PHE A 234 1.77 -20.36 -9.05
CA PHE A 234 1.36 -21.62 -8.41
C PHE A 234 0.50 -22.52 -9.31
N GLU A 235 0.17 -22.16 -10.55
CA GLU A 235 -0.71 -22.95 -11.41
C GLU A 235 -0.23 -24.40 -11.56
N ASP A 236 1.07 -24.59 -11.74
CA ASP A 236 1.67 -25.91 -11.92
C ASP A 236 2.13 -26.61 -10.61
N VAL A 237 1.91 -25.97 -9.46
CA VAL A 237 2.14 -26.60 -8.15
C VAL A 237 0.95 -27.52 -7.86
N SER A 238 1.21 -28.72 -7.33
CA SER A 238 0.16 -29.63 -6.88
C SER A 238 -0.80 -28.93 -5.92
N ASP A 239 -2.03 -29.41 -5.79
CA ASP A 239 -3.02 -28.84 -4.87
C ASP A 239 -2.72 -29.21 -3.40
N GLU A 240 -1.61 -28.68 -2.92
CA GLU A 240 -1.11 -28.82 -1.56
C GLU A 240 -1.61 -27.66 -0.68
N PRO A 241 -1.68 -27.85 0.65
CA PRO A 241 -2.16 -26.82 1.57
C PRO A 241 -1.45 -25.46 1.42
N ILE A 242 -0.15 -25.48 1.06
CA ILE A 242 0.64 -24.27 0.90
C ILE A 242 0.18 -23.42 -0.30
N LYS A 243 -0.16 -24.05 -1.43
CA LYS A 243 -0.70 -23.38 -2.61
C LYS A 243 -2.02 -22.69 -2.26
N THR A 244 -2.95 -23.42 -1.64
CA THR A 244 -4.25 -22.87 -1.25
C THR A 244 -4.10 -21.69 -0.29
N ASP A 245 -3.29 -21.83 0.77
CA ASP A 245 -3.13 -20.75 1.74
C ASP A 245 -2.46 -19.50 1.14
N VAL A 246 -1.43 -19.66 0.31
CA VAL A 246 -0.78 -18.54 -0.38
C VAL A 246 -1.78 -17.86 -1.32
N CYS A 247 -2.41 -18.59 -2.24
CA CYS A 247 -3.34 -18.03 -3.21
C CYS A 247 -4.53 -17.32 -2.54
N ASP A 248 -5.11 -17.88 -1.48
CA ASP A 248 -6.20 -17.25 -0.74
C ASP A 248 -5.80 -15.94 -0.06
N ARG A 249 -4.55 -15.86 0.43
CA ARG A 249 -4.00 -14.62 1.00
C ARG A 249 -3.73 -13.58 -0.07
N VAL A 250 -3.17 -14.00 -1.22
CA VAL A 250 -2.94 -13.10 -2.37
C VAL A 250 -4.26 -12.46 -2.79
N VAL A 251 -5.32 -13.24 -3.00
CA VAL A 251 -6.65 -12.73 -3.38
C VAL A 251 -7.10 -11.64 -2.43
N LYS A 252 -6.99 -11.85 -1.11
CA LYS A 252 -7.39 -10.83 -0.12
C LYS A 252 -6.56 -9.54 -0.23
N VAL A 253 -5.28 -9.61 -0.59
CA VAL A 253 -4.47 -8.40 -0.85
C VAL A 253 -4.95 -7.73 -2.14
N THR A 254 -5.12 -8.49 -3.22
CA THR A 254 -5.61 -8.00 -4.53
C THR A 254 -6.94 -7.27 -4.41
N GLU A 255 -7.89 -7.79 -3.62
CA GLU A 255 -9.19 -7.15 -3.40
C GLU A 255 -9.05 -5.77 -2.72
N VAL A 256 -8.15 -5.65 -1.73
CA VAL A 256 -7.88 -4.39 -1.04
C VAL A 256 -7.15 -3.39 -1.96
N THR A 257 -6.14 -3.84 -2.71
CA THR A 257 -5.42 -3.03 -3.72
C THR A 257 -6.37 -2.55 -4.83
N SER A 258 -7.31 -3.40 -5.25
CA SER A 258 -8.33 -3.08 -6.27
C SER A 258 -9.28 -1.99 -5.80
N ASN A 259 -9.78 -2.10 -4.56
CA ASN A 259 -10.58 -1.06 -3.93
C ASN A 259 -9.83 0.28 -3.84
N ALA A 260 -8.54 0.26 -3.48
CA ALA A 260 -7.72 1.47 -3.42
C ALA A 260 -7.57 2.13 -4.79
N LEU A 261 -7.31 1.36 -5.85
CA LEU A 261 -7.25 1.87 -7.23
C LEU A 261 -8.59 2.47 -7.67
N ALA A 262 -9.72 1.84 -7.33
CA ALA A 262 -11.05 2.36 -7.64
C ALA A 262 -11.31 3.72 -6.96
N LEU A 263 -10.86 3.89 -5.72
CA LEU A 263 -10.96 5.16 -4.99
C LEU A 263 -10.04 6.24 -5.57
N VAL A 264 -8.83 5.87 -6.01
CA VAL A 264 -7.93 6.77 -6.78
C VAL A 264 -8.62 7.24 -8.06
N ASN A 265 -9.17 6.31 -8.84
CA ASN A 265 -9.89 6.63 -10.08
C ASN A 265 -11.08 7.57 -9.82
N SER A 266 -11.85 7.30 -8.77
CA SER A 266 -12.98 8.14 -8.34
C SER A 266 -12.53 9.56 -7.96
N TYR A 267 -11.37 9.69 -7.30
CA TYR A 267 -10.79 10.99 -6.99
C TYR A 267 -10.41 11.76 -8.25
N VAL A 268 -9.75 11.10 -9.22
CA VAL A 268 -9.41 11.71 -10.52
C VAL A 268 -10.66 12.24 -11.19
N SER A 269 -11.69 11.38 -11.32
CA SER A 269 -12.94 11.73 -12.00
C SER A 269 -13.58 12.97 -11.37
N LYS A 270 -13.66 13.05 -10.04
CA LYS A 270 -14.23 14.20 -9.31
C LYS A 270 -13.45 15.50 -9.51
N VAL A 271 -12.14 15.44 -9.68
CA VAL A 271 -11.30 16.64 -9.90
C VAL A 271 -11.33 17.08 -11.36
N THR A 272 -11.52 16.16 -12.30
CA THR A 272 -11.50 16.44 -13.75
C THR A 272 -12.88 16.70 -14.36
N THR A 273 -13.97 16.51 -13.62
CA THR A 273 -15.31 16.90 -14.09
C THR A 273 -15.50 18.41 -13.85
N PRO A 274 -15.81 19.20 -14.89
CA PRO A 274 -16.03 20.64 -14.78
C PRO A 274 -17.32 20.99 -14.02
#